data_AF-A0A1M6PIN2-F1
#
_entry.id   AF-A0A1M6PIN2-F1
#
_cell.length_a   1.000
_cell.length_b   1.000
_cell.length_c   1.000
_cell.angle_alpha   90.00
_cell.angle_beta   90.00
_cell.angle_gamma   90.00
#
_symmetry.space_group_name_H-M   'P 1'
#
loop_
_entity.id
_entity.type
_entity.pdbx_description
1 polymer ?
#
loop_
_entity_poly.entity_id
_entity_poly.type
_entity_poly.pdbx_seq_one_letter_code
_entity_poly.pdbx_strand_id
1 'polypeptide(L)'
;MSKRLTLSDLSSTKNSTLTEILSDWRQYDLDTVVSTILEYRRRKLIENEYFLNAVSDIELSESKSVDILEKEYLSKNNVNTYLELKQKDEDNPSDEVIKRKLLHKAYREQIFEIESRSKKNSSKDIIVGALWFAGGALVTLISMSNGQGGIIAYGAIIFGAIQFGRGIFNSMN
;
A
#
# COMPACT_ATOMS: atom_id res chain seq x y z
N MET A 1 22.79 16.99 -12.13
CA MET A 1 22.01 15.94 -12.81
C MET A 1 21.03 15.38 -11.77
N SER A 2 19.76 15.77 -11.83
CA SER A 2 18.77 15.41 -10.81
C SER A 2 18.37 13.94 -10.95
N LYS A 3 18.56 13.15 -9.89
CA LYS A 3 18.24 11.71 -9.85
C LYS A 3 16.72 11.57 -9.87
N ARG A 4 16.17 10.92 -10.92
CA ARG A 4 14.74 10.60 -10.98
C ARG A 4 14.45 9.54 -9.91
N LEU A 5 13.73 9.93 -8.86
CA LEU A 5 13.26 9.03 -7.81
C LEU A 5 12.17 8.14 -8.39
N THR A 6 12.31 6.83 -8.19
CA THR A 6 11.34 5.83 -8.68
C THR A 6 10.18 5.66 -7.69
N LEU A 7 9.06 5.07 -8.12
CA LEU A 7 7.91 4.78 -7.25
C LEU A 7 8.29 3.92 -6.03
N SER A 8 9.26 3.02 -6.18
CA SER A 8 9.85 2.24 -5.08
C SER A 8 10.65 3.10 -4.08
N ASP A 9 11.31 4.16 -4.55
CA ASP A 9 12.00 5.12 -3.67
C ASP A 9 11.00 6.02 -2.92
N LEU A 10 9.82 6.26 -3.48
CA LEU A 10 8.75 7.03 -2.81
C LEU A 10 7.99 6.20 -1.78
N SER A 11 7.70 4.93 -2.06
CA SER A 11 6.98 4.04 -1.11
C SER A 11 7.79 3.69 0.15
N SER A 12 9.12 3.72 0.05
CA SER A 12 10.05 3.44 1.17
C SER A 12 10.40 4.67 2.01
N THR A 13 9.96 5.87 1.60
CA THR A 13 10.15 7.08 2.41
C THR A 13 8.96 7.30 3.32
N LYS A 14 9.18 8.01 4.45
CA LYS A 14 8.16 8.54 5.39
C LYS A 14 7.02 9.39 4.73
N ASN A 15 6.95 9.44 3.40
CA ASN A 15 6.07 10.28 2.59
C ASN A 15 5.01 9.47 1.82
N SER A 16 5.05 8.13 1.83
CA SER A 16 4.06 7.30 1.11
C SER A 16 2.62 7.68 1.47
N THR A 17 2.36 7.97 2.74
CA THR A 17 1.04 8.42 3.22
C THR A 17 0.58 9.74 2.62
N LEU A 18 1.48 10.71 2.37
CA LEU A 18 1.07 11.99 1.78
C LEU A 18 0.65 11.77 0.33
N THR A 19 1.40 10.94 -0.40
CA THR A 19 1.09 10.61 -1.79
C THR A 19 -0.18 9.77 -1.90
N GLU A 20 -0.42 8.83 -0.98
CA GLU A 20 -1.63 8.01 -0.90
C GLU A 20 -2.88 8.85 -0.64
N ILE A 21 -2.83 9.75 0.35
CA ILE A 21 -3.96 10.65 0.65
C ILE A 21 -4.30 11.52 -0.56
N LEU A 22 -3.29 12.00 -1.29
CA LEU A 22 -3.51 12.81 -2.49
C LEU A 22 -3.99 11.99 -3.69
N SER A 23 -3.55 10.74 -3.85
CA SER A 23 -4.04 9.87 -4.93
C SER A 23 -5.50 9.48 -4.73
N ASP A 24 -5.92 9.28 -3.48
CA ASP A 24 -7.28 8.87 -3.12
C ASP A 24 -8.06 9.96 -2.38
N TRP A 25 -7.79 11.23 -2.68
CA TRP A 25 -8.27 12.39 -1.91
C TRP A 25 -9.79 12.43 -1.70
N ARG A 26 -10.57 11.91 -2.64
CA ARG A 26 -12.05 11.83 -2.56
C ARG A 26 -12.55 10.95 -1.42
N GLN A 27 -11.71 10.07 -0.88
CA GLN A 27 -12.04 9.20 0.24
C GLN A 27 -11.79 9.87 1.60
N TYR A 28 -11.18 11.06 1.61
CA TYR A 28 -10.78 11.78 2.80
C TYR A 28 -11.57 13.09 2.96
N ASP A 29 -11.67 13.59 4.19
CA ASP A 29 -12.23 14.91 4.46
C ASP A 29 -11.33 16.01 3.88
N LEU A 30 -11.96 17.10 3.42
CA LEU A 30 -11.25 18.24 2.83
C LEU A 30 -10.17 18.81 3.76
N ASP A 31 -10.45 18.87 5.07
CA ASP A 31 -9.49 19.30 6.09
C ASP A 31 -8.22 18.41 6.10
N THR A 32 -8.37 17.09 6.06
CA THR A 32 -7.25 16.14 5.94
C THR A 32 -6.46 16.35 4.65
N VAL A 33 -7.15 16.53 3.52
CA VAL A 33 -6.51 16.74 2.21
C VAL A 33 -5.72 18.05 2.20
N VAL A 34 -6.31 19.16 2.68
CA VAL A 34 -5.64 20.47 2.76
C VAL A 34 -4.45 20.42 3.72
N SER A 35 -4.58 19.76 4.87
CA SER A 35 -3.45 19.59 5.79
C SER A 35 -2.29 18.79 5.16
N THR A 36 -2.61 17.81 4.32
CA THR A 36 -1.65 17.00 3.57
C THR A 36 -0.92 17.84 2.52
N ILE A 37 -1.63 18.70 1.79
CA ILE A 37 -1.02 19.63 0.81
C ILE A 37 -0.09 20.63 1.51
N LEU A 38 -0.51 21.21 2.63
CA LEU A 38 0.32 22.10 3.44
C LEU A 38 1.60 21.41 3.90
N GLU A 39 1.51 20.15 4.32
CA GLU A 39 2.68 19.36 4.68
C GLU A 39 3.59 19.09 3.47
N TYR A 40 3.01 18.78 2.31
CA TYR A 40 3.74 18.55 1.07
C TYR A 40 4.56 19.78 0.65
N ARG A 41 3.90 20.96 0.65
CA ARG A 41 4.52 22.27 0.35
C ARG A 41 5.58 22.66 1.38
N ARG A 42 5.30 22.48 2.68
CA ARG A 42 6.26 22.74 3.77
C ARG A 42 7.55 21.95 3.59
N ARG A 43 7.42 20.67 3.22
CA ARG A 43 8.56 19.76 3.03
C ARG A 43 9.31 20.03 1.72
N LYS A 44 8.85 20.98 0.89
CA LYS A 44 9.41 21.29 -0.44
C LYS A 44 9.61 20.03 -1.28
N LEU A 45 8.65 19.10 -1.19
CA LEU A 45 8.69 17.88 -1.98
C LEU A 45 8.55 18.23 -3.45
N ILE A 46 9.16 17.42 -4.32
CA ILE A 46 9.05 17.61 -5.77
C ILE A 46 7.59 17.41 -6.14
N GLU A 47 6.95 18.44 -6.68
CA GLU A 47 5.60 18.35 -7.23
C GLU A 47 5.63 17.37 -8.40
N ASN A 48 5.07 16.19 -8.17
CA ASN A 48 4.92 15.19 -9.20
C ASN A 48 3.59 15.39 -9.91
N GLU A 49 3.42 14.73 -11.06
CA GLU A 49 2.20 14.82 -11.86
C GLU A 49 0.94 14.43 -11.05
N TYR A 50 1.05 13.45 -10.15
CA TYR A 50 -0.03 13.06 -9.25
C TYR A 50 -0.46 14.17 -8.29
N PHE A 51 0.50 14.90 -7.71
CA PHE A 51 0.24 16.04 -6.84
C PHE A 51 -0.47 17.16 -7.61
N LEU A 52 0.04 17.51 -8.79
CA LEU A 52 -0.54 18.56 -9.63
C LEU A 52 -1.96 18.21 -10.07
N ASN A 53 -2.19 16.96 -10.48
CA ASN A 53 -3.52 16.47 -10.84
C ASN A 53 -4.47 16.47 -9.64
N ALA A 54 -4.02 16.00 -8.48
CA ALA A 54 -4.83 16.01 -7.26
C ALA A 54 -5.22 17.44 -6.86
N VAL A 55 -4.27 18.37 -6.86
CA VAL A 55 -4.52 19.80 -6.59
C VAL A 55 -5.54 20.35 -7.59
N SER A 56 -5.31 20.16 -8.88
CA SER A 56 -6.21 20.61 -9.95
C SER A 56 -7.63 20.05 -9.77
N ASP A 57 -7.77 18.75 -9.49
CA ASP A 57 -9.05 18.10 -9.28
C ASP A 57 -9.79 18.64 -8.05
N ILE A 58 -9.05 18.93 -6.97
CA ILE A 58 -9.61 19.54 -5.75
C ILE A 58 -10.12 20.94 -6.07
N GLU A 59 -9.34 21.77 -6.78
CA GLU A 59 -9.76 23.12 -7.14
C GLU A 59 -11.03 23.13 -7.99
N LEU A 60 -11.13 22.19 -8.93
CA LEU A 60 -12.32 22.01 -9.75
C LEU A 60 -13.53 21.57 -8.90
N SER A 61 -13.34 20.67 -7.94
CA SER A 61 -14.42 20.15 -7.11
C SER A 61 -14.97 21.17 -6.11
N GLU A 62 -14.09 21.93 -5.46
CA GLU A 62 -14.45 22.92 -4.43
C GLU A 62 -14.77 24.30 -5.05
N SER A 63 -14.55 24.47 -6.36
CA SER A 63 -14.69 25.76 -7.05
C SER A 63 -13.87 26.89 -6.40
N LYS A 64 -12.79 26.54 -5.70
CA LYS A 64 -11.89 27.43 -4.96
C LYS A 64 -10.46 26.99 -5.21
N SER A 65 -9.54 27.96 -5.28
CA SER A 65 -8.12 27.61 -5.33
C SER A 65 -7.66 26.98 -4.01
N VAL A 66 -6.72 26.03 -4.08
CA VAL A 66 -6.12 25.41 -2.91
C VAL A 66 -5.51 26.46 -1.97
N ASP A 67 -4.95 27.56 -2.49
CA ASP A 67 -4.40 28.63 -1.66
C ASP A 67 -5.48 29.32 -0.79
N ILE A 68 -6.73 29.35 -1.25
CA ILE A 68 -7.87 29.87 -0.49
C ILE A 68 -8.29 28.84 0.55
N LEU A 69 -8.38 27.57 0.16
CA LEU A 69 -8.73 26.46 1.07
C LEU A 69 -7.72 26.34 2.22
N GLU A 70 -6.43 26.50 1.94
CA GLU A 70 -5.36 26.53 2.94
C GLU A 70 -5.57 27.67 3.95
N LYS A 71 -5.89 28.88 3.48
CA LYS A 71 -6.15 30.03 4.35
C LYS A 71 -7.40 29.84 5.20
N GLU A 72 -8.48 29.32 4.61
CA GLU A 72 -9.72 29.00 5.33
C GLU A 72 -9.45 27.96 6.43
N TYR A 73 -8.69 26.91 6.10
CA TYR A 73 -8.32 25.86 7.05
C TYR A 73 -7.46 26.39 8.22
N LEU A 74 -6.46 27.23 7.93
CA LEU A 74 -5.61 27.83 8.97
C LEU A 74 -6.41 28.80 9.85
N SER A 75 -7.26 29.65 9.25
CA SER A 75 -8.15 30.57 9.96
C SER A 75 -9.14 29.85 10.88
N LYS A 76 -9.76 28.77 10.38
CA LYS A 76 -10.64 27.88 11.17
C LYS A 76 -9.95 27.35 12.44
N ASN A 77 -8.64 27.12 12.36
CA ASN A 77 -7.85 26.60 13.46
C ASN A 77 -7.21 27.70 14.35
N ASN A 78 -7.50 28.98 14.10
CA ASN A 78 -6.91 30.14 14.77
C ASN A 78 -5.37 30.14 14.71
N VAL A 79 -4.81 29.76 13.57
CA VAL A 79 -3.36 29.75 13.31
C VAL A 79 -3.09 30.43 11.98
N ASN A 80 -1.92 31.05 11.84
CA ASN A 80 -1.50 31.71 10.61
C ASN A 80 -0.57 30.82 9.77
N THR A 81 0.05 29.83 10.40
CA THR A 81 1.04 28.96 9.75
C THR A 81 0.79 27.49 10.10
N TYR A 82 1.07 26.56 9.17
CA TYR A 82 1.03 25.12 9.44
C TYR A 82 1.95 24.69 10.61
N LEU A 83 3.06 25.41 10.84
CA LEU A 83 3.95 25.13 11.98
C LEU A 83 3.25 25.40 13.32
N GLU A 84 2.47 26.49 13.41
CA GLU A 84 1.67 26.81 14.60
C GLU A 84 0.57 25.77 14.80
N LEU A 85 -0.05 25.29 13.72
CA LEU A 85 -1.02 24.19 13.76
C LEU A 85 -0.38 22.95 14.39
N LYS A 86 0.77 22.53 13.88
CA LYS A 86 1.46 21.33 14.36
C LYS A 86 1.90 21.46 15.82
N GLN A 87 2.40 22.64 16.20
CA GLN A 87 2.80 22.90 17.57
C GLN A 87 1.60 22.88 18.52
N LYS A 88 0.47 23.48 18.12
CA LYS A 88 -0.79 23.44 18.87
C LYS A 88 -1.29 22.01 19.09
N ASP A 89 -1.20 21.16 18.06
CA ASP A 89 -1.59 19.75 18.13
C ASP A 89 -0.61 18.89 18.96
N GLU A 90 0.63 19.34 19.12
CA GLU A 90 1.67 18.67 19.92
C GLU A 90 1.55 19.06 21.40
N ASP A 91 1.30 20.35 21.68
CA ASP A 91 1.17 20.90 23.03
C ASP A 91 -0.20 20.56 23.67
N ASN A 92 -1.28 20.51 22.88
CA ASN A 92 -2.61 20.16 23.36
C ASN A 92 -3.40 19.37 22.30
N PRO A 93 -3.15 18.05 22.18
CA PRO A 93 -3.82 17.23 21.18
C PRO A 93 -5.32 17.18 21.47
N SER A 94 -6.14 17.73 20.57
CA SER A 94 -7.59 17.63 20.67
C SER A 94 -8.03 16.16 20.59
N ASP A 95 -9.18 15.83 21.19
CA ASP A 95 -9.77 14.48 21.11
C ASP A 95 -9.93 14.01 19.65
N GLU A 96 -10.18 14.95 18.74
CA GLU A 96 -10.28 14.68 17.31
C GLU A 96 -8.94 14.27 16.70
N VAL A 97 -7.84 14.94 17.07
CA VAL A 97 -6.48 14.60 16.64
C VAL A 97 -6.06 13.24 17.19
N ILE A 98 -6.39 12.94 18.45
CA ILE A 98 -6.12 11.63 19.07
C ILE A 98 -6.90 10.55 18.33
N LYS A 99 -8.20 10.77 18.08
CA LYS A 99 -9.06 9.83 17.36
C LYS A 99 -8.55 9.58 15.94
N ARG A 100 -8.12 10.62 15.22
CA ARG A 100 -7.51 10.49 13.88
C ARG A 100 -6.22 9.66 13.93
N LYS A 101 -5.32 9.93 14.88
CA LYS A 101 -4.08 9.14 15.08
C LYS A 101 -4.38 7.67 15.36
N LEU A 102 -5.37 7.40 16.22
CA LEU A 102 -5.80 6.03 16.55
C LEU A 102 -6.42 5.32 15.36
N LEU A 103 -7.28 6.01 14.61
CA LEU A 103 -7.93 5.48 13.41
C LEU A 103 -6.88 5.13 12.35
N HIS A 104 -5.94 6.02 12.05
CA HIS A 104 -4.84 5.72 11.13
C HIS A 104 -3.97 4.55 11.59
N LYS A 105 -3.74 4.41 12.90
CA LYS A 105 -3.01 3.26 13.45
C LYS A 105 -3.78 1.95 13.22
N ALA A 106 -5.09 1.94 13.48
CA ALA A 106 -5.95 0.77 13.27
C ALA A 106 -6.05 0.38 11.79
N TYR A 107 -6.14 1.34 10.87
CA TYR A 107 -6.10 1.08 9.43
C TYR A 107 -4.76 0.48 9.00
N ARG A 108 -3.64 0.99 9.51
CA ARG A 108 -2.31 0.42 9.23
C ARG A 108 -2.19 -1.03 9.70
N GLU A 109 -2.70 -1.33 10.88
CA GLU A 109 -2.71 -2.70 11.42
C GLU A 109 -3.52 -3.64 10.50
N GLN A 110 -4.69 -3.21 10.03
CA GLN A 110 -5.50 -4.01 9.09
C GLN A 110 -4.81 -4.24 7.74
N ILE A 111 -4.22 -3.21 7.13
CA ILE A 111 -3.52 -3.33 5.84
C ILE A 111 -2.30 -4.25 5.99
N PHE A 112 -1.53 -4.09 7.07
CA PHE A 112 -0.39 -4.95 7.37
C PHE A 112 -0.80 -6.41 7.61
N GLU A 113 -1.94 -6.66 8.26
CA GLU A 113 -2.50 -8.01 8.40
C GLU A 113 -2.90 -8.62 7.05
N ILE A 114 -3.50 -7.85 6.14
CA ILE A 114 -3.88 -8.32 4.81
C ILE A 114 -2.62 -8.68 4.01
N GLU A 115 -1.60 -7.82 4.04
CA GLU A 115 -0.34 -8.04 3.31
C GLU A 115 0.45 -9.24 3.88
N SER A 116 0.50 -9.37 5.21
CA SER A 116 1.19 -10.48 5.87
C SER A 116 0.46 -11.82 5.71
N ARG A 117 -0.88 -11.83 5.66
CA ARG A 117 -1.66 -13.04 5.31
C ARG A 117 -1.41 -13.49 3.88
N SER A 118 -1.28 -12.56 2.94
CA SER A 118 -0.94 -12.89 1.54
C SER A 118 0.42 -13.60 1.45
N LYS A 119 1.47 -13.03 2.07
CA LYS A 119 2.83 -13.61 2.04
C LYS A 119 2.92 -14.98 2.73
N LYS A 120 2.20 -15.17 3.85
CA LYS A 120 2.28 -16.41 4.64
C LYS A 120 1.56 -17.60 4.00
N ASN A 121 0.55 -17.34 3.16
CA ASN A 121 -0.15 -18.39 2.42
C ASN A 121 0.63 -18.83 1.17
N SER A 122 1.27 -17.88 0.46
CA SER A 122 2.08 -18.18 -0.73
C SER A 122 3.24 -19.14 -0.43
N SER A 123 3.93 -19.00 0.71
CA SER A 123 5.01 -19.93 1.08
C SER A 123 4.54 -21.36 1.33
N LYS A 124 3.32 -21.55 1.85
CA LYS A 124 2.77 -22.89 2.11
C LYS A 124 2.39 -23.59 0.81
N ASP A 125 1.76 -22.88 -0.12
CA ASP A 125 1.34 -23.44 -1.40
C ASP A 125 2.54 -23.83 -2.28
N ILE A 126 3.64 -23.06 -2.21
CA ILE A 126 4.92 -23.41 -2.87
C ILE A 126 5.48 -24.72 -2.28
N ILE A 127 5.60 -24.83 -0.95
CA ILE A 127 6.22 -26.00 -0.30
C ILE A 127 5.37 -27.25 -0.50
N VAL A 128 4.05 -27.16 -0.30
CA VAL A 128 3.13 -28.29 -0.45
C VAL A 128 3.02 -28.72 -1.91
N GLY A 129 2.92 -27.76 -2.84
CA GLY A 129 2.89 -28.02 -4.28
C GLY A 129 4.18 -28.66 -4.79
N ALA A 130 5.34 -28.15 -4.36
CA ALA A 130 6.65 -28.72 -4.71
C ALA A 130 6.80 -30.16 -4.19
N LEU A 131 6.35 -30.43 -2.97
CA LEU A 131 6.44 -31.76 -2.37
C LEU A 131 5.55 -32.78 -3.10
N TRP A 132 4.30 -32.39 -3.42
CA TRP A 132 3.38 -33.24 -4.19
C TRP A 132 3.87 -33.49 -5.63
N PHE A 133 4.41 -32.44 -6.27
CA PHE A 133 4.95 -32.56 -7.61
C PHE A 133 6.19 -33.47 -7.64
N ALA A 134 7.16 -33.25 -6.75
CA ALA A 134 8.38 -34.05 -6.67
C ALA A 134 8.07 -35.50 -6.29
N GLY A 135 7.17 -35.72 -5.32
CA GLY A 135 6.73 -37.06 -4.93
C GLY A 135 6.03 -37.80 -6.07
N GLY A 136 5.10 -37.14 -6.77
CA GLY A 136 4.39 -37.72 -7.92
C GLY A 136 5.32 -38.05 -9.09
N ALA A 137 6.28 -37.17 -9.38
CA ALA A 137 7.28 -37.38 -10.44
C ALA A 137 8.20 -38.56 -10.12
N LEU A 138 8.66 -38.67 -8.87
CA LEU A 138 9.54 -39.76 -8.42
C LEU A 138 8.83 -41.12 -8.50
N VAL A 139 7.59 -41.21 -8.01
CA VAL A 139 6.78 -42.43 -8.07
C VAL A 139 6.54 -42.85 -9.52
N THR A 140 6.24 -41.88 -10.40
CA THR A 140 6.02 -42.14 -11.83
C THR A 140 7.29 -42.64 -12.52
N LEU A 141 8.45 -42.03 -12.25
CA LEU A 141 9.76 -42.47 -12.78
C LEU A 141 10.10 -43.90 -12.37
N ILE A 142 9.91 -44.25 -11.09
CA ILE A 142 10.17 -45.58 -10.55
C ILE A 142 9.18 -46.62 -11.11
N SER A 143 7.89 -46.27 -11.23
CA SER A 143 6.87 -47.14 -11.83
C SER A 143 7.18 -47.44 -13.29
N MET A 144 7.65 -46.43 -14.04
CA MET A 144 7.98 -46.56 -15.46
C MET A 144 9.27 -47.35 -15.68
N SER A 145 10.25 -47.28 -14.76
CA SER A 145 11.49 -48.05 -14.86
C SER A 145 11.33 -49.53 -14.52
N ASN A 146 10.30 -49.91 -13.74
CA ASN A 146 10.08 -51.29 -13.29
C ASN A 146 9.28 -52.18 -14.26
N GLY A 147 8.90 -51.66 -15.44
CA GLY A 147 8.41 -52.47 -16.58
C GLY A 147 7.03 -53.14 -16.42
N GLN A 148 6.38 -53.06 -15.26
CA GLN A 148 5.00 -53.50 -15.04
C GLN A 148 4.08 -52.29 -15.11
N GLY A 149 3.23 -52.21 -16.15
CA GLY A 149 2.12 -51.25 -16.34
C GLY A 149 2.05 -50.14 -15.29
N GLY A 150 2.87 -49.11 -15.45
CA GLY A 150 3.20 -48.18 -14.37
C GLY A 150 2.00 -47.40 -13.85
N ILE A 151 1.91 -47.27 -12.53
CA ILE A 151 0.99 -46.32 -11.89
C ILE A 151 1.55 -44.93 -12.12
N ILE A 152 0.98 -44.21 -13.08
CA ILE A 152 1.31 -42.81 -13.32
C ILE A 152 0.48 -41.97 -12.36
N ALA A 153 1.14 -41.28 -11.44
CA ALA A 153 0.48 -40.44 -10.45
C ALA A 153 0.04 -39.10 -11.06
N TYR A 154 -0.74 -39.14 -12.15
CA TYR A 154 -1.20 -37.96 -12.90
C TYR A 154 -1.86 -36.93 -11.97
N GLY A 155 -2.69 -37.38 -11.02
CA GLY A 155 -3.34 -36.51 -10.05
C GLY A 155 -2.35 -35.76 -9.16
N ALA A 156 -1.33 -36.44 -8.65
CA ALA A 156 -0.29 -35.86 -7.79
C ALA A 156 0.56 -34.81 -8.52
N ILE A 157 0.97 -35.13 -9.75
CA ILE A 157 1.81 -34.26 -10.57
C ILE A 157 1.03 -33.03 -11.02
N ILE A 158 -0.18 -33.20 -11.55
CA ILE A 158 -1.00 -32.08 -12.05
C ILE A 158 -1.44 -31.18 -10.88
N PHE A 159 -1.89 -31.75 -9.77
CA PHE A 159 -2.30 -31.00 -8.59
C PHE A 159 -1.12 -30.24 -7.95
N GLY A 160 0.03 -30.90 -7.79
CA GLY A 160 1.25 -30.29 -7.27
C GLY A 160 1.75 -29.16 -8.17
N ALA A 161 1.76 -29.36 -9.49
CA ALA A 161 2.17 -28.34 -10.46
C ALA A 161 1.26 -27.11 -10.43
N ILE A 162 -0.06 -27.29 -10.32
CA ILE A 162 -1.03 -26.19 -10.22
C ILE A 162 -0.86 -25.42 -8.90
N GLN A 163 -0.69 -26.11 -7.76
CA GLN A 163 -0.47 -25.45 -6.47
C GLN A 163 0.86 -24.70 -6.42
N PHE A 164 1.93 -25.32 -6.94
CA PHE A 164 3.25 -24.70 -7.01
C PHE A 164 3.24 -23.47 -7.93
N GLY A 165 2.63 -23.58 -9.10
CA GLY A 165 2.48 -22.46 -10.04
C GLY A 165 1.68 -21.30 -9.46
N ARG A 166 0.56 -21.58 -8.76
CA ARG A 166 -0.21 -20.56 -8.03
C ARG A 166 0.61 -19.88 -6.93
N GLY A 167 1.38 -20.65 -6.18
CA GLY A 167 2.25 -20.13 -5.13
C GLY A 167 3.33 -19.19 -5.66
N ILE A 168 3.97 -19.53 -6.79
CA ILE A 168 4.96 -18.66 -7.45
C ILE A 168 4.31 -17.38 -7.97
N PHE A 169 3.18 -17.49 -8.68
CA PHE A 169 2.49 -16.32 -9.25
C PHE A 169 2.06 -15.33 -8.15
N ASN A 170 1.52 -15.83 -7.04
CA ASN A 170 1.14 -15.02 -5.88
C ASN A 170 2.32 -14.55 -5.02
N SER A 171 3.55 -15.05 -5.26
CA SER A 171 4.76 -14.58 -4.59
C SER A 171 5.50 -13.50 -5.38
N MET A 172 5.24 -13.39 -6.69
CA MET A 172 5.85 -12.41 -7.58
C MET A 172 5.02 -11.13 -7.75
N ASN A 173 3.73 -11.17 -7.38
CA ASN A 173 2.78 -10.07 -7.44
C ASN A 173 2.53 -9.49 -6.05
#